data_AF-A0A132ACE9-F1
#
_entry.id   AF-A0A132ACE9-F1
#
_cell.length_a   1.000
_cell.length_b   1.000
_cell.length_c   1.000
_cell.angle_alpha   90.00
_cell.angle_beta   90.00
_cell.angle_gamma   90.00
#
_symmetry.space_group_name_H-M   'P 1'
#
loop_
_entity.id
_entity.type
_entity.pdbx_description
1 polymer ?
#
loop_
_entity_poly.entity_id
_entity_poly.type
_entity_poly.pdbx_seq_one_letter_code
_entity_poly.pdbx_strand_id
1 'polypeptide(L)'
;MESQKHSAFGPEEEFWRRIPDPNVDGLGACVEWAIKAPLYAALHYTIPDCKSKKNMFLATFFVSILWTAIFSYIMVWMVTMIGFTFGIPDSIMGITFLAAGTSVPDAYASLHVAKMGRADMAVSNSIGSNVFDILVGLALPWFVETAIVEPGTVSSINSGGLVFAVILLFLSLLATIYLFHHNNWTLNPNLGYSLLITYGIFLVISSAIEFNLFGKVNPPICGE
;
A
#
# COMPACT_ATOMS: atom_id res chain seq x y z
N MET A 1 41.02 -3.61 5.77
CA MET A 1 40.53 -3.69 4.38
C MET A 1 40.20 -5.14 4.10
N GLU A 2 39.07 -5.61 4.66
CA GLU A 2 38.52 -6.92 4.31
C GLU A 2 37.51 -6.72 3.19
N SER A 3 37.77 -7.41 2.09
CA SER A 3 36.98 -7.43 0.88
C SER A 3 35.58 -7.99 1.21
N GLN A 4 34.61 -7.11 1.44
CA GLN A 4 33.20 -7.44 1.31
C GLN A 4 32.96 -7.90 -0.13
N LYS A 5 32.96 -9.22 -0.33
CA LYS A 5 32.26 -9.84 -1.45
C LYS A 5 30.80 -9.42 -1.32
N HIS A 6 30.41 -8.37 -2.03
CA HIS A 6 29.01 -8.13 -2.33
C HIS A 6 28.49 -9.40 -3.00
N SER A 7 27.66 -10.17 -2.29
CA SER A 7 26.86 -11.22 -2.89
C SER A 7 26.11 -10.60 -4.07
N ALA A 8 26.23 -11.17 -5.26
CA ALA A 8 25.52 -10.69 -6.45
C ALA A 8 23.98 -10.75 -6.26
N PHE A 9 23.55 -11.58 -5.30
CA PHE A 9 22.16 -11.84 -4.93
C PHE A 9 21.81 -11.07 -3.64
N GLY A 10 20.61 -10.50 -3.63
CA GLY A 10 20.10 -9.80 -2.44
C GLY A 10 19.81 -10.79 -1.30
N PRO A 11 19.76 -10.33 -0.03
CA PRO A 11 19.53 -11.19 1.12
C PRO A 11 18.22 -12.01 1.04
N GLU A 12 17.21 -11.54 0.30
CA GLU A 12 15.96 -12.28 0.09
C GLU A 12 16.05 -13.42 -0.93
N GLU A 13 16.98 -13.35 -1.90
CA GLU A 13 17.16 -14.43 -2.88
C GLU A 13 17.89 -15.64 -2.29
N GLU A 14 18.66 -15.41 -1.23
CA GLU A 14 19.35 -16.47 -0.49
C GLU A 14 18.39 -17.20 0.47
N PHE A 15 17.36 -16.49 0.96
CA PHE A 15 16.36 -17.01 1.91
C PHE A 15 15.57 -18.20 1.37
N TRP A 16 14.98 -18.11 0.18
CA TRP A 16 14.13 -19.20 -0.34
C TRP A 16 14.93 -20.40 -0.87
N ARG A 17 16.22 -20.22 -1.16
CA ARG A 17 17.10 -21.30 -1.66
C ARG A 17 17.65 -22.20 -0.55
N ARG A 18 17.71 -21.71 0.69
CA ARG A 18 18.12 -22.50 1.86
C ARG A 18 16.89 -23.11 2.52
N ILE A 19 16.80 -24.43 2.52
CA ILE A 19 15.78 -25.16 3.29
C ILE A 19 16.14 -25.03 4.78
N PRO A 20 15.25 -24.51 5.65
CA PRO A 20 15.52 -24.38 7.08
C PRO A 20 15.55 -25.76 7.75
N ASP A 21 16.46 -25.95 8.70
CA ASP A 21 16.50 -27.19 9.48
C ASP A 21 15.62 -27.03 10.74
N PRO A 22 14.61 -27.90 10.95
CA PRO A 22 13.69 -27.79 12.10
C PRO A 22 14.38 -27.80 13.46
N ASN A 23 15.55 -28.45 13.54
CA ASN A 23 16.31 -28.62 14.78
C ASN A 23 17.24 -27.43 15.09
N VAL A 24 17.52 -26.56 14.10
CA VAL A 24 18.49 -25.46 14.23
C VAL A 24 17.78 -24.11 14.13
N ASP A 25 16.93 -23.94 13.12
CA ASP A 25 16.23 -22.69 12.82
C ASP A 25 14.83 -22.63 13.49
N GLY A 26 14.36 -23.78 14.01
CA GLY A 26 13.09 -23.92 14.69
C GLY A 26 11.89 -24.13 13.75
N LEU A 27 10.78 -24.61 14.31
CA LEU A 27 9.57 -24.93 13.54
C LEU A 27 8.98 -23.69 12.84
N GLY A 28 9.07 -22.51 13.46
CA GLY A 28 8.56 -21.26 12.91
C GLY A 28 9.22 -20.86 11.59
N ALA A 29 10.55 -21.01 11.50
CA ALA A 29 11.30 -20.72 10.27
C ALA A 29 10.93 -21.68 9.13
N CYS A 30 10.66 -22.95 9.45
CA CYS A 30 10.19 -23.93 8.47
C CYS A 30 8.82 -23.58 7.90
N VAL A 31 7.88 -23.14 8.76
CA VAL A 31 6.55 -22.70 8.33
C VAL A 31 6.64 -21.44 7.47
N GLU A 32 7.44 -20.47 7.89
CA GLU A 32 7.67 -19.24 7.15
C GLU A 32 8.25 -19.52 5.76
N TRP A 33 9.25 -20.39 5.67
CA TRP A 33 9.83 -20.82 4.41
C TRP A 33 8.81 -21.57 3.55
N ALA A 34 8.02 -22.50 4.11
CA ALA A 34 7.02 -23.25 3.36
C ALA A 34 5.96 -22.35 2.69
N ILE A 35 5.61 -21.23 3.34
CA ILE A 35 4.64 -20.25 2.81
C ILE A 35 5.31 -19.32 1.78
N LYS A 36 6.49 -18.79 2.10
CA LYS A 36 7.14 -17.76 1.28
C LYS A 36 7.92 -18.32 0.10
N ALA A 37 8.55 -19.48 0.23
CA ALA A 37 9.44 -20.04 -0.79
C ALA A 37 8.75 -20.31 -2.14
N PRO A 38 7.53 -20.86 -2.22
CA PRO A 38 6.84 -21.04 -3.50
C PRO A 38 6.59 -19.71 -4.21
N LEU A 39 6.21 -18.68 -3.45
CA LEU A 39 5.97 -17.33 -3.94
C LEU A 39 7.26 -16.70 -4.49
N TYR A 40 8.34 -16.72 -3.71
CA TYR A 40 9.63 -16.19 -4.14
C TYR A 40 10.22 -16.96 -5.33
N ALA A 41 10.06 -18.29 -5.37
CA ALA A 41 10.46 -19.09 -6.51
C ALA A 41 9.68 -18.70 -7.77
N ALA A 42 8.35 -18.56 -7.68
CA ALA A 42 7.52 -18.14 -8.80
C ALA A 42 7.94 -16.75 -9.32
N LEU A 43 8.18 -15.79 -8.43
CA LEU A 43 8.66 -14.45 -8.80
C LEU A 43 10.05 -14.50 -9.42
N HIS A 44 10.99 -15.28 -8.86
CA HIS A 44 12.35 -15.38 -9.39
C HIS A 44 12.40 -16.02 -10.79
N TYR A 45 11.54 -17.02 -11.06
CA TYR A 45 11.50 -17.65 -12.39
C TYR A 45 10.79 -16.80 -13.44
N THR A 46 9.83 -15.96 -13.04
CA THR A 46 9.03 -15.17 -13.98
C THR A 46 9.63 -13.78 -14.23
N ILE A 47 10.24 -13.15 -13.22
CA ILE A 47 10.83 -11.81 -13.32
C ILE A 47 12.26 -11.92 -13.88
N PRO A 48 12.54 -11.35 -15.07
CA PRO A 48 13.89 -11.35 -15.63
C PRO A 48 14.85 -10.54 -14.76
N ASP A 49 16.06 -11.05 -14.55
CA ASP A 49 17.09 -10.37 -13.77
C ASP A 49 17.84 -9.30 -14.59
N CYS A 50 17.60 -8.03 -14.25
CA CYS A 50 18.27 -6.86 -14.82
C CYS A 50 19.77 -6.78 -14.50
N LYS A 51 20.24 -7.45 -13.44
CA LYS A 51 21.66 -7.44 -13.05
C LYS A 51 22.51 -8.24 -14.03
N SER A 52 21.96 -9.34 -14.55
CA SER A 52 22.63 -10.18 -15.55
C SER A 52 22.55 -9.59 -16.96
N LYS A 53 21.37 -9.08 -17.36
CA LYS A 53 21.12 -8.54 -18.71
C LYS A 53 20.45 -7.16 -18.67
N LYS A 54 21.25 -6.10 -18.79
CA LYS A 54 20.79 -4.70 -18.73
C LYS A 54 19.72 -4.33 -19.77
N ASN A 55 19.65 -5.03 -20.90
CA ASN A 55 18.66 -4.78 -21.96
C ASN A 55 17.26 -5.36 -21.64
N MET A 56 17.10 -6.12 -20.56
CA MET A 56 15.80 -6.69 -20.16
C MET A 56 15.02 -5.81 -19.19
N PHE A 57 15.50 -4.60 -18.87
CA PHE A 57 14.85 -3.68 -17.92
C PHE A 57 13.36 -3.47 -18.22
N LEU A 58 13.01 -3.27 -19.50
CA LEU A 58 11.62 -3.03 -19.89
C LEU A 58 10.74 -4.27 -19.68
N ALA A 59 11.28 -5.47 -19.95
CA ALA A 59 10.57 -6.73 -19.72
C ALA A 59 10.34 -6.97 -18.22
N THR A 60 11.37 -6.74 -17.39
CA THR A 60 11.27 -6.80 -15.94
C THR A 60 10.22 -5.84 -15.40
N PHE A 61 10.21 -4.60 -15.91
CA PHE A 61 9.21 -3.61 -15.54
C PHE A 61 7.77 -4.08 -15.82
N PHE A 62 7.49 -4.58 -17.02
CA PHE A 62 6.14 -5.05 -17.37
C PHE A 62 5.72 -6.31 -16.60
N VAL A 63 6.64 -7.27 -16.40
CA VAL A 63 6.34 -8.48 -15.63
C VAL A 63 6.09 -8.15 -14.15
N SER A 64 6.85 -7.21 -13.58
CA SER A 64 6.60 -6.72 -12.22
C SER A 64 5.23 -6.04 -12.10
N ILE A 65 4.84 -5.19 -13.06
CA ILE A 65 3.50 -4.59 -13.09
C ILE A 65 2.41 -5.67 -13.14
N LEU A 66 2.59 -6.71 -13.96
CA LEU A 66 1.63 -7.81 -14.05
C LEU A 66 1.45 -8.53 -12.72
N TRP A 67 2.55 -8.86 -12.02
CA TRP A 67 2.48 -9.48 -10.71
C TRP A 67 1.85 -8.58 -9.65
N THR A 68 2.21 -7.30 -9.64
CA THR A 68 1.56 -6.31 -8.76
C THR A 68 0.05 -6.29 -9.02
N ALA A 69 -0.39 -6.27 -10.28
CA ALA A 69 -1.82 -6.31 -10.62
C ALA A 69 -2.51 -7.59 -10.13
N ILE A 70 -1.87 -8.75 -10.27
CA ILE A 70 -2.40 -10.03 -9.76
C ILE A 70 -2.54 -9.98 -8.23
N PHE A 71 -1.52 -9.52 -7.50
CA PHE A 71 -1.56 -9.43 -6.05
C PHE A 71 -2.59 -8.40 -5.57
N SER A 72 -2.69 -7.24 -6.23
CA SER A 72 -3.71 -6.24 -5.93
C SER A 72 -5.12 -6.79 -6.13
N TYR A 73 -5.37 -7.56 -7.20
CA TYR A 73 -6.67 -8.20 -7.42
C TYR A 73 -7.02 -9.19 -6.30
N ILE A 74 -6.07 -10.07 -5.95
CA ILE A 74 -6.27 -11.05 -4.87
C ILE A 74 -6.50 -10.33 -3.53
N MET A 75 -5.75 -9.26 -3.25
CA MET A 75 -5.90 -8.46 -2.03
C MET A 75 -7.31 -7.87 -1.93
N VAL A 76 -7.79 -7.17 -2.97
CA VAL A 76 -9.13 -6.59 -3.00
C VAL A 76 -10.20 -7.66 -2.82
N TRP A 77 -10.06 -8.79 -3.52
CA TRP A 77 -11.00 -9.91 -3.41
C TRP A 77 -11.04 -10.51 -2.00
N MET A 78 -9.89 -10.73 -1.38
CA MET A 78 -9.83 -11.24 -0.01
C MET A 78 -10.41 -10.26 1.01
N VAL A 79 -10.08 -8.97 0.88
CA VAL A 79 -10.55 -7.91 1.77
C VAL A 79 -12.08 -7.77 1.68
N THR A 80 -12.66 -7.80 0.48
CA THR A 80 -14.12 -7.74 0.27
C THR A 80 -14.83 -8.98 0.83
N MET A 81 -14.30 -10.18 0.60
CA MET A 81 -14.87 -11.41 1.16
C MET A 81 -14.85 -11.43 2.70
N ILE A 82 -13.76 -10.92 3.30
CA ILE A 82 -13.65 -10.75 4.76
C ILE A 82 -14.65 -9.71 5.26
N GLY A 83 -14.74 -8.55 4.59
CA GLY A 83 -15.69 -7.49 4.92
C GLY A 83 -17.13 -8.00 4.93
N PHE A 84 -17.53 -8.71 3.89
CA PHE A 84 -18.84 -9.36 3.79
C PHE A 84 -19.09 -10.37 4.92
N THR A 85 -18.10 -11.20 5.25
CA THR A 85 -18.22 -12.21 6.30
C THR A 85 -18.39 -11.60 7.70
N PHE A 86 -17.73 -10.47 7.97
CA PHE A 86 -17.81 -9.76 9.26
C PHE A 86 -18.88 -8.66 9.29
N GLY A 87 -19.61 -8.43 8.20
CA GLY A 87 -20.61 -7.36 8.09
C GLY A 87 -20.01 -5.95 8.14
N ILE A 88 -18.74 -5.80 7.76
CA ILE A 88 -18.03 -4.51 7.72
C ILE A 88 -18.25 -3.88 6.34
N PRO A 89 -18.67 -2.60 6.25
CA PRO A 89 -18.84 -1.92 4.97
C PRO A 89 -17.54 -1.91 4.14
N ASP A 90 -17.68 -2.11 2.82
CA ASP A 90 -16.55 -2.09 1.88
C ASP A 90 -15.77 -0.77 1.92
N SER A 91 -16.45 0.36 2.17
CA SER A 91 -15.80 1.66 2.38
C SER A 91 -14.77 1.62 3.52
N ILE A 92 -15.10 0.99 4.65
CA ILE A 92 -14.21 0.88 5.82
C ILE A 92 -13.04 -0.03 5.49
N MET A 93 -13.32 -1.16 4.85
CA MET A 93 -12.30 -2.10 4.40
C MET A 93 -11.33 -1.44 3.41
N GLY A 94 -11.82 -0.54 2.56
CA GLY A 94 -11.03 0.28 1.64
C GLY A 94 -10.13 1.29 2.35
N ILE A 95 -10.68 2.16 3.21
CA ILE A 95 -9.92 3.22 3.89
C ILE A 95 -8.94 2.69 4.95
N THR A 96 -9.09 1.44 5.40
CA THR A 96 -8.23 0.82 6.42
C THR A 96 -7.31 -0.25 5.84
N PHE A 97 -7.84 -1.43 5.53
CA PHE A 97 -7.06 -2.60 5.12
C PHE A 97 -6.44 -2.43 3.75
N LEU A 98 -7.21 -1.93 2.78
CA LEU A 98 -6.70 -1.75 1.42
C LEU A 98 -5.69 -0.60 1.37
N ALA A 99 -5.99 0.52 2.03
CA ALA A 99 -5.07 1.65 2.16
C ALA A 99 -3.76 1.28 2.88
N ALA A 100 -3.83 0.47 3.94
CA ALA A 100 -2.63 -0.03 4.60
C ALA A 100 -1.85 -1.02 3.71
N GLY A 101 -2.56 -1.89 2.98
CA GLY A 101 -1.97 -2.87 2.08
C GLY A 101 -1.13 -2.26 0.96
N THR A 102 -1.55 -1.11 0.41
CA THR A 102 -0.78 -0.37 -0.60
C THR A 102 0.34 0.47 0.03
N SER A 103 0.10 1.09 1.18
CA SER A 103 1.07 1.99 1.83
C SER A 103 2.24 1.29 2.49
N VAL A 104 2.09 0.04 2.96
CA VAL A 104 3.17 -0.72 3.63
C VAL A 104 4.36 -1.00 2.71
N PRO A 105 4.16 -1.54 1.48
CA PRO A 105 5.25 -1.69 0.50
C PRO A 105 5.94 -0.36 0.17
N ASP A 106 5.18 0.71 -0.02
CA ASP A 106 5.71 2.04 -0.33
C ASP A 106 6.53 2.62 0.83
N ALA A 107 6.07 2.44 2.06
CA ALA A 107 6.80 2.81 3.26
C ALA A 107 8.09 2.00 3.40
N TYR A 108 8.06 0.69 3.09
CA TYR A 108 9.26 -0.16 3.11
C TYR A 108 10.28 0.30 2.06
N ALA A 109 9.85 0.57 0.82
CA ALA A 109 10.71 1.09 -0.24
C ALA A 109 11.34 2.43 0.14
N SER A 110 10.54 3.36 0.68
CA SER A 110 11.00 4.67 1.16
C SER A 110 12.00 4.53 2.31
N LEU A 111 11.73 3.65 3.27
CA LEU A 111 12.63 3.36 4.39
C LEU A 111 13.96 2.76 3.92
N HIS A 112 13.92 1.85 2.95
CA HIS A 112 15.12 1.22 2.40
C HIS A 112 16.05 2.26 1.74
N VAL A 113 15.47 3.15 0.94
CA VAL A 113 16.21 4.25 0.28
C VAL A 113 16.71 5.29 1.29
N ALA A 114 15.91 5.62 2.30
CA ALA A 114 16.32 6.53 3.38
C ALA A 114 17.53 5.98 4.15
N LYS A 115 17.54 4.66 4.44
CA LYS A 115 18.68 3.98 5.08
C LYS A 115 19.97 4.04 4.25
N MET A 116 19.87 4.20 2.93
CA MET A 116 21.02 4.41 2.05
C MET A 116 21.52 5.87 2.01
N GLY A 117 20.99 6.75 2.87
CA GLY A 117 21.34 8.17 2.89
C GLY A 117 20.69 8.99 1.78
N ARG A 118 19.67 8.45 1.10
CA ARG A 118 18.93 9.14 0.02
C ARG A 118 17.56 9.62 0.51
N ALA A 119 17.56 10.46 1.55
CA ALA A 119 16.34 10.94 2.18
C ALA A 119 15.42 11.70 1.19
N ASP A 120 15.99 12.51 0.28
CA ASP A 120 15.22 13.25 -0.73
C ASP A 120 14.44 12.30 -1.65
N MET A 121 15.03 11.16 -1.99
CA MET A 121 14.38 10.14 -2.81
C MET A 121 13.25 9.45 -2.03
N ALA A 122 13.45 9.18 -0.74
CA ALA A 122 12.40 8.61 0.12
C ALA A 122 11.20 9.57 0.26
N VAL A 123 11.44 10.87 0.43
CA VAL A 123 10.38 11.89 0.48
C VAL A 123 9.66 11.99 -0.86
N SER A 124 10.40 11.98 -1.98
CA SER A 124 9.81 12.03 -3.31
C SER A 124 8.91 10.82 -3.60
N ASN A 125 9.29 9.63 -3.14
CA ASN A 125 8.48 8.42 -3.28
C ASN A 125 7.18 8.54 -2.50
N SER A 126 7.25 8.96 -1.23
CA SER A 126 6.08 9.10 -0.36
C SER A 126 5.08 10.15 -0.84
N ILE A 127 5.53 11.23 -1.46
CA ILE A 127 4.63 12.25 -2.03
C ILE A 127 4.13 11.82 -3.40
N GLY A 128 5.01 11.25 -4.23
CA GLY A 128 4.72 10.86 -5.61
C GLY A 128 3.71 9.72 -5.71
N SER A 129 3.77 8.71 -4.84
CA SER A 129 2.83 7.58 -4.89
C SER A 129 1.39 8.04 -4.63
N ASN A 130 1.17 8.86 -3.60
CA ASN A 130 -0.17 9.41 -3.30
C ASN A 130 -0.72 10.28 -4.44
N VAL A 131 0.13 11.10 -5.08
CA VAL A 131 -0.27 11.91 -6.24
C VAL A 131 -0.63 11.00 -7.43
N PHE A 132 0.15 9.95 -7.66
CA PHE A 132 -0.12 8.97 -8.71
C PHE A 132 -1.42 8.20 -8.46
N ASP A 133 -1.71 7.79 -7.23
CA ASP A 133 -2.94 7.08 -6.86
C ASP A 133 -4.19 7.93 -7.10
N ILE A 134 -4.11 9.23 -6.79
CA ILE A 134 -5.23 10.15 -7.05
C ILE A 134 -5.40 10.40 -8.56
N LEU A 135 -4.31 10.69 -9.27
CA LEU A 135 -4.39 11.08 -10.68
C LEU A 135 -4.62 9.91 -11.63
N VAL A 136 -4.04 8.75 -11.35
CA VAL A 136 -4.13 7.57 -12.21
C VAL A 136 -5.07 6.54 -11.58
N GLY A 137 -4.90 6.24 -10.30
CA GLY A 137 -5.71 5.24 -9.60
C GLY A 137 -7.21 5.59 -9.53
N LEU A 138 -7.57 6.86 -9.31
CA LEU A 138 -8.98 7.29 -9.33
C LEU A 138 -9.45 7.75 -10.70
N ALA A 139 -8.66 8.57 -11.41
CA ALA A 139 -9.14 9.18 -12.65
C ALA A 139 -9.23 8.19 -13.82
N LEU A 140 -8.33 7.20 -13.91
CA LEU A 140 -8.30 6.27 -15.05
C LEU A 140 -9.50 5.32 -15.04
N PRO A 141 -9.89 4.68 -13.93
CA PRO A 141 -11.11 3.85 -13.90
C PRO A 141 -12.37 4.64 -14.25
N TRP A 142 -12.54 5.85 -13.69
CA TRP A 142 -13.67 6.71 -14.03
C TRP A 142 -13.66 7.16 -15.50
N PHE A 143 -12.49 7.47 -16.05
CA PHE A 143 -12.36 7.79 -17.46
C PHE A 143 -12.75 6.59 -18.34
N VAL A 144 -12.27 5.39 -18.00
CA VAL A 144 -12.63 4.17 -18.74
C VAL A 144 -14.13 3.89 -18.66
N GLU A 145 -14.74 4.05 -17.49
CA GLU A 145 -16.18 3.84 -17.29
C GLU A 145 -17.00 4.81 -18.12
N THR A 146 -16.71 6.12 -18.02
CA THR A 146 -17.48 7.18 -18.68
C THR A 146 -17.19 7.34 -20.18
N ALA A 147 -16.02 6.89 -20.67
CA ALA A 147 -15.63 7.04 -22.07
C ALA A 147 -15.80 5.75 -22.90
N ILE A 148 -15.62 4.57 -22.29
CA ILE A 148 -15.58 3.29 -23.01
C ILE A 148 -16.75 2.39 -22.64
N VAL A 149 -17.03 2.19 -21.35
CA VAL A 149 -18.04 1.22 -20.89
C VAL A 149 -19.44 1.78 -21.05
N GLU A 150 -19.68 2.98 -20.53
CA GLU A 150 -20.96 3.69 -20.61
C GLU A 150 -20.75 5.14 -21.09
N PRO A 151 -20.57 5.35 -22.41
CA PRO A 151 -20.30 6.67 -22.96
C PRO A 151 -21.38 7.69 -22.58
N GLY A 152 -20.99 8.70 -21.79
CA GLY A 152 -21.85 9.83 -21.42
C GLY A 152 -22.78 9.59 -20.22
N THR A 153 -22.64 8.50 -19.47
CA THR A 153 -23.33 8.35 -18.18
C THR A 153 -22.61 9.13 -17.07
N VAL A 154 -23.38 9.56 -16.07
CA VAL A 154 -22.85 10.16 -14.84
C VAL A 154 -22.87 9.11 -13.75
N SER A 155 -21.70 8.65 -13.31
CA SER A 155 -21.60 7.69 -12.21
C SER A 155 -22.15 8.32 -10.93
N SER A 156 -23.31 7.84 -10.46
CA SER A 156 -23.96 8.38 -9.26
C SER A 156 -23.22 7.92 -8.01
N ILE A 157 -22.40 8.81 -7.45
CA ILE A 157 -21.63 8.54 -6.23
C ILE A 157 -22.53 8.78 -5.01
N ASN A 158 -22.61 7.79 -4.12
CA ASN A 158 -23.32 7.89 -2.85
C ASN A 158 -22.66 8.97 -1.97
N SER A 159 -23.26 10.17 -1.94
CA SER A 159 -22.54 11.42 -1.66
C SER A 159 -22.43 11.81 -0.19
N GLY A 160 -23.11 11.10 0.73
CA GLY A 160 -23.11 11.44 2.16
C GLY A 160 -21.73 11.28 2.80
N GLY A 161 -21.21 10.06 2.86
CA GLY A 161 -19.91 9.75 3.47
C GLY A 161 -18.72 10.36 2.73
N LEU A 162 -18.81 10.51 1.40
CA LEU A 162 -17.69 10.99 0.60
C LEU A 162 -17.33 12.47 0.86
N VAL A 163 -18.33 13.34 1.07
CA VAL A 163 -18.07 14.74 1.43
C VAL A 163 -17.34 14.83 2.77
N PHE A 164 -17.76 14.05 3.77
CA PHE A 164 -17.06 14.00 5.06
C PHE A 164 -15.65 13.44 4.93
N ALA A 165 -15.45 12.38 4.15
CA ALA A 165 -14.14 11.81 3.88
C ALA A 165 -13.19 12.84 3.24
N VAL A 166 -13.66 13.59 2.24
CA VAL A 166 -12.87 14.66 1.58
C VAL A 166 -12.50 15.77 2.56
N ILE A 167 -13.44 16.21 3.40
CA ILE A 167 -13.18 17.24 4.42
C ILE A 167 -12.14 16.75 5.43
N LEU A 168 -12.27 15.51 5.92
CA LEU A 168 -11.32 14.92 6.87
C LEU A 168 -9.93 14.77 6.26
N LEU A 169 -9.84 14.33 5.01
CA LEU A 169 -8.57 14.23 4.28
C LEU A 169 -7.92 15.61 4.14
N PHE A 170 -8.68 16.63 3.77
CA PHE A 170 -8.18 18.00 3.66
C PHE A 170 -7.68 18.54 5.00
N LEU A 171 -8.43 18.31 6.09
CA LEU A 171 -7.99 18.68 7.44
C LEU A 171 -6.72 17.94 7.86
N SER A 172 -6.59 16.65 7.53
CA SER A 172 -5.41 15.86 7.83
C SER A 172 -4.16 16.37 7.08
N LEU A 173 -4.33 16.82 5.84
CA LEU A 173 -3.27 17.46 5.05
C LEU A 173 -2.82 18.77 5.70
N LEU A 174 -3.76 19.64 6.08
CA LEU A 174 -3.44 20.89 6.77
C LEU A 174 -2.72 20.66 8.10
N ALA A 175 -3.19 19.69 8.89
CA ALA A 175 -2.56 19.30 10.14
C ALA A 175 -1.13 18.80 9.91
N THR A 176 -0.92 17.98 8.88
CA THR A 176 0.41 17.50 8.51
C THR A 176 1.34 18.65 8.14
N ILE A 177 0.92 19.55 7.23
CA ILE A 177 1.70 20.73 6.84
C ILE A 177 2.04 21.61 8.05
N TYR A 178 1.08 21.82 8.95
CA TYR A 178 1.28 22.58 10.17
C TYR A 178 2.35 21.94 11.08
N LEU A 179 2.31 20.61 11.27
CA LEU A 179 3.31 19.89 12.06
C LEU A 179 4.71 20.00 11.45
N PHE A 180 4.82 19.89 10.12
CA PHE A 180 6.09 20.08 9.40
C PHE A 180 6.64 21.50 9.57
N HIS A 181 5.77 22.51 9.43
CA HIS A 181 6.14 23.91 9.60
C HIS A 181 6.59 24.20 11.05
N HIS A 182 5.86 23.68 12.04
CA HIS A 182 6.21 23.83 13.46
C HIS A 182 7.54 23.14 13.81
N ASN A 183 7.88 22.04 13.13
CA ASN A 183 9.15 21.35 13.29
C ASN A 183 10.28 21.90 12.39
N ASN A 184 10.14 23.13 11.88
CA ASN A 184 11.13 23.81 11.02
C ASN A 184 11.62 22.96 9.84
N TRP A 185 10.73 22.15 9.25
CA TRP A 185 11.06 21.27 8.12
C TRP A 185 12.17 20.24 8.40
N THR A 186 12.40 19.91 9.67
CA THR A 186 13.33 18.86 10.07
C THR A 186 12.60 17.53 10.24
N LEU A 187 13.23 16.41 9.86
CA LEU A 187 12.68 15.07 10.08
C LEU A 187 13.21 14.53 11.41
N ASN A 188 12.43 14.72 12.48
CA ASN A 188 12.77 14.21 13.82
C ASN A 188 11.89 13.00 14.18
N PRO A 189 12.35 12.08 15.03
CA PRO A 189 11.53 10.96 15.51
C PRO A 189 10.26 11.44 16.22
N ASN A 190 10.30 12.58 16.91
CA ASN A 190 9.14 13.19 17.55
C ASN A 190 8.06 13.61 16.53
N LEU A 191 8.46 14.16 15.38
CA LEU A 191 7.54 14.48 14.29
C LEU A 191 6.90 13.20 13.74
N GLY A 192 7.67 12.12 13.61
CA GLY A 192 7.15 10.80 13.22
C GLY A 192 6.05 10.29 14.16
N TYR A 193 6.28 10.36 15.48
CA TYR A 193 5.25 10.01 16.47
C TYR A 193 4.01 10.91 16.37
N SER A 194 4.19 12.23 16.20
CA SER A 194 3.08 13.15 16.00
C SER A 194 2.24 12.81 14.76
N LEU A 195 2.89 12.47 13.64
CA LEU A 195 2.19 12.06 12.41
C LEU A 195 1.41 10.75 12.59
N LEU A 196 1.98 9.77 13.29
CA LEU A 196 1.28 8.52 13.61
C LEU A 196 0.05 8.74 14.50
N ILE A 197 0.15 9.64 15.49
CA ILE A 197 -0.98 10.00 16.36
C ILE A 197 -2.08 10.69 15.53
N THR A 198 -1.72 11.66 14.69
CA THR A 198 -2.68 12.35 13.80
C THR A 198 -3.36 11.35 12.86
N TYR A 199 -2.62 10.40 12.29
CA TYR A 199 -3.18 9.33 11.46
C TYR A 199 -4.14 8.43 12.23
N GLY A 200 -3.79 8.03 13.46
CA GLY A 200 -4.66 7.24 14.33
C GLY A 200 -5.98 7.96 14.66
N ILE A 201 -5.91 9.26 14.98
CA ILE A 201 -7.10 10.10 15.22
C ILE A 201 -7.97 10.16 13.96
N PHE A 202 -7.35 10.38 12.79
CA PHE A 202 -8.05 10.40 11.51
C PHE A 202 -8.79 9.08 11.25
N LEU A 203 -8.12 7.93 11.43
CA LEU A 203 -8.74 6.61 11.23
C LEU A 203 -9.92 6.37 12.15
N VAL A 204 -9.81 6.73 13.44
CA VAL A 204 -10.89 6.56 14.42
C VAL A 204 -12.10 7.42 14.04
N ILE A 205 -11.89 8.69 13.72
CA ILE A 205 -12.97 9.61 13.33
C ILE A 205 -13.62 9.15 12.03
N SER A 206 -12.81 8.80 11.03
CA SER A 206 -13.31 8.36 9.73
C SER A 206 -14.11 7.05 9.84
N SER A 207 -13.63 6.09 10.62
CA SER A 207 -14.34 4.82 10.85
C SER A 207 -15.65 5.04 11.60
N ALA A 208 -15.66 5.92 12.61
CA ALA A 208 -16.85 6.21 13.40
C ALA A 208 -17.95 6.92 12.60
N ILE A 209 -17.58 7.78 11.64
CA ILE A 209 -18.53 8.39 10.70
C ILE A 209 -19.10 7.33 9.75
N GLU A 210 -18.24 6.46 9.22
CA GLU A 210 -18.66 5.44 8.24
C GLU A 210 -19.58 4.37 8.87
N PHE A 211 -19.38 4.03 10.15
CA PHE A 211 -20.30 3.19 10.94
C PHE A 211 -21.59 3.91 11.36
N ASN A 212 -21.87 5.11 10.87
CA ASN A 212 -23.05 5.91 11.21
C ASN A 212 -23.18 6.24 12.72
N LEU A 213 -22.06 6.27 13.46
CA LEU A 213 -22.09 6.49 14.92
C LEU A 213 -22.59 7.90 15.29
N PHE A 214 -22.34 8.88 14.42
CA PHE A 214 -22.67 10.30 14.63
C PHE A 214 -23.91 10.77 13.84
N GLY A 215 -24.54 9.89 13.06
CA GLY A 215 -25.70 10.17 12.22
C GLY A 215 -25.85 9.15 11.10
N LYS A 216 -27.05 9.00 10.51
CA LYS A 216 -27.26 8.18 9.31
C LYS A 216 -26.66 8.90 8.09
N VAL A 217 -25.36 8.73 7.88
CA VAL A 217 -24.58 9.31 6.78
C VAL A 217 -24.52 8.36 5.58
N ASN A 218 -24.49 7.04 5.83
CA ASN A 218 -24.49 6.00 4.83
C ASN A 218 -25.71 5.08 4.95
N PRO A 219 -26.33 4.67 3.84
CA PRO A 219 -27.40 3.69 3.87
C PRO A 219 -26.89 2.33 4.39
N PRO A 220 -27.77 1.51 4.99
CA PRO A 220 -27.41 0.15 5.39
C PRO A 220 -26.96 -0.67 4.17
N ILE A 221 -25.96 -1.53 4.38
CA ILE A 221 -25.35 -2.40 3.35
C ILE A 221 -26.38 -3.37 2.73
N CYS A 222 -27.44 -3.67 3.48
CA CYS A 222 -28.60 -4.42 3.03
C CYS A 222 -29.87 -3.64 3.37
N GLY A 223 -30.65 -3.29 2.36
CA GLY A 223 -32.07 -3.02 2.54
C GLY A 223 -32.79 -4.36 2.76
N GLU A 224 -33.54 -4.46 3.85
CA GLU A 224 -34.84 -5.12 3.75
C GLU A 224 -35.81 -4.19 3.01
#